data_AF-A0A820M7R1-F1
#
_entry.id   AF-A0A820M7R1-F1
#
_cell.length_a   1.000
_cell.length_b   1.000
_cell.length_c   1.000
_cell.angle_alpha   90.00
_cell.angle_beta   90.00
_cell.angle_gamma   90.00
#
_symmetry.space_group_name_H-M   'P 1'
#
loop_
_entity.id
_entity.type
_entity.pdbx_description
1 polymer ?
#
loop_
_entity_poly.entity_id
_entity_poly.type
_entity_poly.pdbx_seq_one_letter_code
_entity_poly.pdbx_strand_id
1 'polypeptide(L)'
;MYELIDQYTVPCPPEDIVSYSSLATTLNGCRNAIDKALTERDANVVKFVSLLDKDIEMLTADVRQIKTDSQNPIILDPTADKDKVKILLDDYIKKIEHQQKTSTQYRLYQKNFKVEVTKFDELEEVYGELKLKELLWNSLNEWDGMLDDYKSKEFKTIDPEEITGTVNKYGKNVYQLERGLPPNQLVPILKDKVESLRA
;
A
#
# COMPACT_ATOMS: atom_id res chain seq x y z
N MET A 1 -48.03 33.39 2.11
CA MET A 1 -48.53 33.89 0.81
C MET A 1 -49.76 33.12 0.36
N TYR A 2 -49.72 31.78 0.20
CA TYR A 2 -50.93 30.97 -0.04
C TYR A 2 -51.96 31.00 1.12
N GLU A 3 -51.52 31.09 2.38
CA GLU A 3 -52.41 31.36 3.52
C GLU A 3 -53.14 32.72 3.44
N LEU A 4 -52.51 33.74 2.83
CA LEU A 4 -53.14 35.05 2.62
C LEU A 4 -54.12 35.01 1.42
N ILE A 5 -53.82 34.21 0.39
CA ILE A 5 -54.72 33.96 -0.74
C ILE A 5 -56.02 33.32 -0.25
N ASP A 6 -55.91 32.36 0.67
CA ASP A 6 -57.06 31.69 1.31
C ASP A 6 -57.83 32.65 2.25
N GLN A 7 -57.11 33.43 3.07
CA GLN A 7 -57.70 34.39 4.00
C GLN A 7 -58.47 35.54 3.32
N TYR A 8 -58.04 36.00 2.15
CA TYR A 8 -58.69 37.07 1.39
C TYR A 8 -59.51 36.56 0.20
N THR A 9 -59.72 35.25 0.10
CA THR A 9 -60.52 34.59 -0.95
C THR A 9 -60.10 35.01 -2.37
N VAL A 10 -58.78 35.18 -2.57
CA VAL A 10 -58.24 35.61 -3.88
C VAL A 10 -58.37 34.43 -4.85
N PRO A 11 -59.00 34.59 -6.03
CA PRO A 11 -59.16 33.51 -6.99
C PRO A 11 -57.80 32.99 -7.44
N CYS A 12 -57.51 31.71 -7.18
CA CYS A 12 -56.27 31.04 -7.56
C CYS A 12 -56.60 29.83 -8.45
N PRO A 13 -55.84 29.59 -9.54
CA PRO A 13 -56.03 28.41 -10.37
C PRO A 13 -55.93 27.11 -9.54
N PRO A 14 -56.84 26.13 -9.73
CA PRO A 14 -56.79 24.86 -9.01
C PRO A 14 -55.46 24.11 -9.19
N GLU A 15 -54.84 24.25 -10.37
CA GLU A 15 -53.54 23.67 -10.70
C GLU A 15 -52.42 24.18 -9.78
N ASP A 16 -52.44 25.46 -9.41
CA ASP A 16 -51.44 26.08 -8.53
C ASP A 16 -51.60 25.62 -7.08
N ILE A 17 -52.85 25.43 -6.62
CA ILE A 17 -53.16 24.91 -5.28
C ILE A 17 -52.70 23.45 -5.15
N VAL A 18 -52.96 22.63 -6.17
CA VAL A 18 -52.49 21.24 -6.24
C VAL A 18 -50.96 21.19 -6.29
N SER A 19 -50.34 22.05 -7.09
CA SER A 19 -48.87 22.14 -7.17
C SER A 19 -48.23 22.53 -5.84
N TYR A 20 -48.80 23.52 -5.14
CA TYR A 20 -48.34 23.95 -3.83
C TYR A 20 -48.49 22.85 -2.75
N SER A 21 -49.63 22.17 -2.71
CA SER A 21 -49.86 21.07 -1.75
C SER A 21 -48.94 19.86 -2.00
N SER A 22 -48.68 19.53 -3.27
CA SER A 22 -47.71 18.50 -3.67
C SER A 22 -46.28 18.87 -3.25
N LEU A 23 -45.90 20.15 -3.43
CA LEU A 23 -44.59 20.65 -2.98
C LEU A 23 -44.46 20.61 -1.46
N ALA A 24 -45.48 21.01 -0.70
CA ALA A 24 -45.49 20.94 0.75
C ALA A 24 -45.35 19.49 1.25
N THR A 25 -46.02 18.54 0.60
CA THR A 25 -45.91 17.10 0.89
C THR A 25 -44.48 16.60 0.64
N THR A 26 -43.90 16.96 -0.51
CA THR A 26 -42.52 16.59 -0.85
C THR A 26 -41.52 17.19 0.14
N LEU A 27 -41.69 18.46 0.51
CA LEU A 27 -40.85 19.15 1.48
C LEU A 27 -40.89 18.47 2.86
N ASN A 28 -42.09 18.08 3.33
CA ASN A 28 -42.23 17.33 4.57
C ASN A 28 -41.61 15.93 4.48
N GLY A 29 -41.72 15.27 3.33
CA GLY A 29 -41.00 14.02 3.06
C GLY A 29 -39.48 14.18 3.17
N CYS A 30 -38.93 15.25 2.59
CA CYS A 30 -37.50 15.57 2.69
C CYS A 30 -37.08 15.86 4.14
N ARG A 31 -37.86 16.64 4.89
CA ARG A 31 -37.58 16.92 6.31
C ARG A 31 -37.55 15.65 7.14
N ASN A 32 -38.57 14.79 7.00
CA ASN A 32 -38.62 13.52 7.71
C ASN A 32 -37.44 12.61 7.35
N ALA A 33 -37.04 12.58 6.07
CA ALA A 33 -35.87 11.82 5.64
C ALA A 33 -34.56 12.36 6.25
N ILE A 34 -34.41 13.69 6.34
CA ILE A 34 -33.28 14.35 7.00
C ILE A 34 -33.25 14.01 8.48
N ASP A 35 -34.37 14.15 9.20
CA ASP A 35 -34.43 13.86 10.64
C ASP A 35 -34.13 12.40 10.94
N LYS A 36 -34.65 11.48 10.12
CA LYS A 36 -34.32 10.06 10.21
C LYS A 36 -32.82 9.81 10.00
N ALA A 37 -32.24 10.39 8.94
CA ALA A 37 -30.82 10.24 8.66
C ALA A 37 -29.93 10.80 9.78
N LEU A 38 -30.31 11.93 10.38
CA LEU A 38 -29.61 12.52 11.52
C LEU A 38 -29.70 11.63 12.77
N THR A 39 -30.87 11.05 13.03
CA THR A 39 -31.10 10.15 14.17
C THR A 39 -30.28 8.86 14.05
N GLU A 40 -30.20 8.29 12.85
CA GLU A 40 -29.46 7.04 12.60
C GLU A 40 -27.94 7.25 12.42
N ARG A 41 -27.51 8.49 12.14
CA ARG A 41 -26.11 8.83 11.83
C ARG A 41 -25.15 8.28 12.87
N ASP A 42 -25.36 8.60 14.15
CA ASP A 42 -24.40 8.28 15.20
C ASP A 42 -24.30 6.75 15.42
N ALA A 43 -25.43 6.04 15.34
CA ALA A 43 -25.44 4.58 15.39
C ALA A 43 -24.69 3.95 14.20
N ASN A 44 -24.83 4.53 13.01
CA ASN A 44 -24.12 4.06 11.81
C ASN A 44 -22.61 4.35 11.87
N VAL A 45 -22.21 5.50 12.43
CA VAL A 45 -20.79 5.82 12.67
C VAL A 45 -20.17 4.80 13.62
N VAL A 46 -20.83 4.48 14.74
CA VAL A 46 -20.34 3.46 15.68
C VAL A 46 -20.18 2.09 15.02
N LYS A 47 -21.18 1.67 14.22
CA LYS A 47 -21.10 0.41 13.46
C LYS A 47 -19.94 0.41 12.46
N PHE A 48 -19.76 1.51 11.72
CA PHE A 48 -18.69 1.64 10.75
C PHE A 48 -17.32 1.55 11.41
N VAL A 49 -17.11 2.27 12.52
CA VAL A 49 -15.84 2.22 13.27
C VAL A 49 -15.56 0.80 13.78
N SER A 50 -16.57 0.12 14.32
CA SER A 50 -16.40 -1.28 14.78
C SER A 50 -16.06 -2.26 13.65
N LEU A 51 -16.59 -2.05 12.44
CA LEU A 51 -16.22 -2.86 11.28
C LEU A 51 -14.81 -2.53 10.81
N LEU A 52 -14.45 -1.25 10.81
CA LEU A 52 -13.11 -0.80 10.45
C LEU A 52 -12.05 -1.38 11.40
N ASP A 53 -12.32 -1.45 12.70
CA ASP A 53 -11.40 -2.07 13.67
C ASP A 53 -11.16 -3.55 13.37
N LYS A 54 -12.22 -4.30 13.01
CA LYS A 54 -12.09 -5.70 12.59
C LYS A 54 -11.29 -5.85 11.29
N ASP A 55 -11.53 -4.97 10.34
CA ASP A 55 -10.78 -4.96 9.08
C ASP A 55 -9.29 -4.66 9.31
N ILE A 56 -8.97 -3.77 10.25
CA ILE A 56 -7.61 -3.48 10.69
C ILE A 56 -6.96 -4.71 11.36
N GLU A 57 -7.70 -5.44 12.20
CA GLU A 57 -7.23 -6.71 12.80
C GLU A 57 -6.92 -7.76 11.73
N MET A 58 -7.80 -7.92 10.73
CA MET A 58 -7.56 -8.84 9.61
C MET A 58 -6.33 -8.44 8.80
N LEU A 59 -6.19 -7.16 8.45
CA LEU A 59 -5.01 -6.65 7.74
C LEU A 59 -3.73 -6.93 8.54
N THR A 60 -3.75 -6.72 9.85
CA THR A 60 -2.61 -6.97 10.74
C THR A 60 -2.25 -8.47 10.76
N ALA A 61 -3.25 -9.35 10.78
CA ALA A 61 -3.03 -10.79 10.70
C ALA A 61 -2.41 -11.20 9.36
N ASP A 62 -2.89 -10.65 8.23
CA ASP A 62 -2.32 -10.92 6.91
C ASP A 62 -0.86 -10.46 6.81
N VAL A 63 -0.53 -9.29 7.37
CA VAL A 63 0.85 -8.79 7.42
C VAL A 63 1.75 -9.75 8.20
N ARG A 64 1.28 -10.28 9.34
CA ARG A 64 2.02 -11.28 10.13
C ARG A 64 2.20 -12.60 9.40
N GLN A 65 1.22 -13.01 8.62
CA GLN A 65 1.34 -14.20 7.78
C GLN A 65 2.40 -13.99 6.71
N ILE A 66 2.37 -12.86 5.99
CA ILE A 66 3.38 -12.51 4.99
C ILE A 66 4.77 -12.45 5.63
N LYS A 67 4.89 -11.86 6.82
CA LYS A 67 6.14 -11.83 7.59
C LYS A 67 6.67 -13.24 7.80
N THR A 68 5.84 -14.13 8.34
CA THR A 68 6.18 -15.52 8.63
C THR A 68 6.61 -16.27 7.37
N ASP A 69 5.83 -16.17 6.30
CA ASP A 69 6.12 -16.82 5.02
C ASP A 69 7.45 -16.32 4.42
N SER A 70 7.72 -15.02 4.57
CA SER A 70 8.97 -14.40 4.08
C SER A 70 10.21 -14.77 4.89
N GLN A 71 10.06 -15.39 6.07
CA GLN A 71 11.18 -15.94 6.84
C GLN A 71 11.62 -17.33 6.36
N ASN A 72 10.97 -17.88 5.32
CA ASN A 72 11.37 -19.16 4.74
C ASN A 72 12.87 -19.15 4.37
N PRO A 73 13.70 -20.06 4.93
CA PRO A 73 15.14 -20.08 4.69
C PRO A 73 15.54 -20.17 3.22
N ILE A 74 14.68 -20.78 2.38
CA ILE A 74 14.94 -20.91 0.94
C ILE A 74 15.10 -19.56 0.23
N ILE A 75 14.54 -18.48 0.79
CA ILE A 75 14.63 -17.13 0.21
C ILE A 75 16.05 -16.57 0.31
N LEU A 76 16.85 -17.04 1.28
CA LEU A 76 18.23 -16.58 1.50
C LEU A 76 19.26 -17.70 1.29
N ASP A 77 18.85 -18.78 0.63
CA ASP A 77 19.71 -19.93 0.32
C ASP A 77 20.43 -19.72 -1.03
N PRO A 78 21.77 -19.77 -1.09
CA PRO A 78 22.53 -19.68 -2.35
C PRO A 78 22.27 -20.80 -3.35
N THR A 79 21.79 -21.95 -2.89
CA THR A 79 21.47 -23.11 -3.73
C THR A 79 20.04 -23.09 -4.27
N ALA A 80 19.23 -22.13 -3.82
CA ALA A 80 17.85 -22.00 -4.28
C ALA A 80 17.79 -21.60 -5.76
N ASP A 81 16.73 -22.09 -6.40
CA ASP A 81 16.38 -21.72 -7.77
C ASP A 81 15.98 -20.24 -7.82
N LYS A 82 16.83 -19.43 -8.46
CA LYS A 82 16.68 -17.96 -8.52
C LYS A 82 15.32 -17.54 -9.05
N ASP A 83 14.81 -18.23 -10.08
CA ASP A 83 13.53 -17.88 -10.72
C ASP A 83 12.35 -18.17 -9.78
N LYS A 84 12.40 -19.30 -9.07
CA LYS A 84 11.38 -19.63 -8.07
C LYS A 84 11.37 -18.65 -6.90
N VAL A 85 12.55 -18.28 -6.39
CA VAL A 85 12.66 -17.31 -5.29
C VAL A 85 12.15 -15.94 -5.73
N LYS A 86 12.47 -15.52 -6.95
CA LYS A 86 11.98 -14.26 -7.52
C LYS A 86 10.46 -14.23 -7.65
N ILE A 87 9.83 -15.32 -8.13
CA ILE A 87 8.37 -15.43 -8.25
C ILE A 87 7.71 -15.37 -6.86
N LEU A 88 8.25 -16.09 -5.87
CA LEU A 88 7.75 -16.06 -4.50
C LEU A 88 7.83 -14.65 -3.89
N LEU A 89 8.97 -13.99 -4.07
CA LEU A 89 9.20 -12.67 -3.51
C LEU A 89 8.31 -11.60 -4.16
N ASP A 90 8.10 -11.67 -5.46
CA ASP A 90 7.16 -10.81 -6.19
C ASP A 90 5.71 -11.01 -5.70
N ASP A 91 5.29 -12.25 -5.42
CA ASP A 91 3.98 -12.53 -4.81
C ASP A 91 3.86 -11.88 -3.41
N TYR A 92 4.86 -12.04 -2.55
CA TYR A 92 4.86 -11.42 -1.22
C TYR A 92 4.85 -9.88 -1.30
N ILE A 93 5.63 -9.31 -2.20
CA ILE A 93 5.69 -7.85 -2.43
C ILE A 93 4.33 -7.32 -2.90
N LYS A 94 3.68 -7.99 -3.86
CA LYS A 94 2.35 -7.61 -4.33
C LYS A 94 1.31 -7.66 -3.21
N LYS A 95 1.35 -8.70 -2.37
CA LYS A 95 0.45 -8.84 -1.21
C LYS A 95 0.66 -7.73 -0.19
N ILE A 96 1.90 -7.42 0.17
CA ILE A 96 2.18 -6.37 1.17
C ILE A 96 1.89 -4.96 0.60
N GLU A 97 2.10 -4.73 -0.70
CA GLU A 97 1.74 -3.47 -1.39
C GLU A 97 0.22 -3.27 -1.44
N HIS A 98 -0.55 -4.35 -1.60
CA HIS A 98 -2.00 -4.30 -1.45
C HIS A 98 -2.36 -3.84 -0.03
N GLN A 99 -1.74 -4.40 1.00
CA GLN A 99 -1.99 -3.99 2.39
C GLN A 99 -1.54 -2.55 2.69
N GLN A 100 -0.48 -2.03 2.06
CA GLN A 100 -0.13 -0.61 2.16
C GLN A 100 -1.18 0.33 1.57
N LYS A 101 -1.79 -0.05 0.45
CA LYS A 101 -2.88 0.73 -0.16
C LYS A 101 -4.10 0.71 0.76
N THR A 102 -4.47 -0.47 1.26
CA THR A 102 -5.61 -0.66 2.17
C THR A 102 -5.41 0.10 3.49
N SER A 103 -4.23 0.03 4.11
CA SER A 103 -3.93 0.76 5.35
C SER A 103 -4.01 2.27 5.18
N THR A 104 -3.65 2.80 4.00
CA THR A 104 -3.81 4.22 3.67
C THR A 104 -5.28 4.62 3.60
N GLN A 105 -6.14 3.77 3.03
CA GLN A 105 -7.59 4.01 3.03
C GLN A 105 -8.17 3.97 4.45
N TYR A 106 -7.77 3.01 5.27
CA TYR A 106 -8.22 2.93 6.67
C TYR A 106 -7.81 4.16 7.48
N ARG A 107 -6.56 4.64 7.34
CA ARG A 107 -6.11 5.89 7.97
C ARG A 107 -6.94 7.09 7.52
N LEU A 108 -7.33 7.15 6.24
CA LEU A 108 -8.21 8.20 5.73
C LEU A 108 -9.61 8.14 6.37
N TYR A 109 -10.20 6.95 6.48
CA TYR A 109 -11.48 6.77 7.16
C TYR A 109 -11.40 7.17 8.63
N GLN A 110 -10.38 6.70 9.37
CA GLN A 110 -10.19 7.05 10.77
C GLN A 110 -10.09 8.57 10.96
N LYS A 111 -9.32 9.25 10.10
CA LYS A 111 -9.21 10.72 10.11
C LYS A 111 -10.55 11.41 9.82
N ASN A 112 -11.31 10.94 8.83
CA ASN A 112 -12.59 11.53 8.46
C ASN A 112 -13.64 11.39 9.57
N PHE A 113 -13.66 10.25 10.26
CA PHE A 113 -14.54 10.01 11.40
C PHE A 113 -13.98 10.52 12.73
N LYS A 114 -12.79 11.15 12.72
CA LYS A 114 -12.10 11.72 13.89
C LYS A 114 -11.89 10.72 15.02
N VAL A 115 -11.61 9.47 14.67
CA VAL A 115 -11.20 8.43 15.61
C VAL A 115 -9.68 8.33 15.64
N GLU A 116 -9.15 7.55 16.59
CA GLU A 116 -7.72 7.28 16.68
C GLU A 116 -7.21 6.65 15.37
N VAL A 117 -6.08 7.17 14.86
CA VAL A 117 -5.48 6.69 13.62
C VAL A 117 -4.48 5.59 13.97
N THR A 118 -4.71 4.40 13.44
CA THR A 118 -3.84 3.24 13.67
C THR A 118 -2.50 3.46 12.98
N LYS A 119 -1.42 3.16 13.71
CA LYS A 119 -0.07 3.06 13.16
C LYS A 119 0.18 1.65 12.66
N PHE A 120 0.68 1.53 11.44
CA PHE A 120 0.94 0.24 10.80
C PHE A 120 2.46 -0.02 10.75
N ASP A 121 3.14 0.12 11.89
CA ASP A 121 4.61 0.04 11.96
C ASP A 121 5.12 -1.34 11.51
N GLU A 122 4.42 -2.43 11.89
CA GLU A 122 4.76 -3.80 11.46
C GLU A 122 4.63 -3.98 9.93
N LEU A 123 3.64 -3.34 9.30
CA LEU A 123 3.49 -3.34 7.83
C LEU A 123 4.66 -2.63 7.15
N GLU A 124 5.10 -1.49 7.69
CA GLU A 124 6.24 -0.74 7.16
C GLU A 124 7.56 -1.52 7.31
N GLU A 125 7.76 -2.19 8.45
CA GLU A 125 8.90 -3.08 8.69
C GLU A 125 8.94 -4.24 7.69
N VAL A 126 7.84 -4.99 7.56
CA VAL A 126 7.74 -6.16 6.66
C VAL A 126 7.94 -5.76 5.20
N TYR A 127 7.36 -4.62 4.79
CA TYR A 127 7.57 -4.08 3.46
C TYR A 127 9.04 -3.73 3.21
N GLY A 128 9.69 -3.05 4.16
CA GLY A 128 11.10 -2.71 4.07
C GLY A 128 11.99 -3.95 3.96
N GLU A 129 11.74 -4.97 4.79
CA GLU A 129 12.47 -6.25 4.76
C GLU A 129 12.32 -6.96 3.41
N LEU A 130 11.10 -7.04 2.87
CA LEU A 130 10.84 -7.65 1.56
C LEU A 130 11.56 -6.90 0.43
N LYS A 131 11.59 -5.56 0.47
CA LYS A 131 12.34 -4.74 -0.50
C LYS A 131 13.85 -4.94 -0.41
N LEU A 132 14.40 -5.20 0.77
CA LEU A 132 15.80 -5.57 0.92
C LEU A 132 16.11 -6.95 0.33
N LYS A 133 15.23 -7.94 0.54
CA LYS A 133 15.35 -9.26 -0.11
C LYS A 133 15.29 -9.13 -1.64
N GLU A 134 14.44 -8.25 -2.16
CA GLU A 134 14.30 -8.00 -3.60
C GLU A 134 15.55 -7.33 -4.15
N LEU A 135 16.07 -6.34 -3.43
CA LEU A 135 17.32 -5.67 -3.77
C LEU A 135 18.49 -6.64 -3.82
N LEU A 136 18.58 -7.60 -2.89
CA LEU A 136 19.64 -8.62 -2.87
C LEU A 136 19.61 -9.48 -4.13
N TRP A 137 18.45 -10.07 -4.45
CA TRP A 137 18.30 -10.95 -5.60
C TRP A 137 18.46 -10.23 -6.93
N ASN A 138 17.90 -9.02 -7.06
CA ASN A 138 18.11 -8.18 -8.23
C ASN A 138 19.58 -7.81 -8.36
N SER A 139 20.25 -7.45 -7.26
CA SER A 139 21.68 -7.09 -7.31
C SER A 139 22.56 -8.26 -7.76
N LEU A 140 22.28 -9.47 -7.26
CA LEU A 140 23.00 -10.68 -7.68
C LEU A 140 22.80 -10.99 -9.16
N ASN A 141 21.56 -10.87 -9.66
CA ASN A 141 21.24 -11.17 -11.04
C ASN A 141 21.78 -10.11 -12.02
N GLU A 142 21.59 -8.83 -11.70
CA GLU A 142 22.12 -7.72 -12.48
C GLU A 142 23.66 -7.75 -12.52
N TRP A 143 24.31 -8.11 -11.41
CA TRP A 143 25.77 -8.25 -11.37
C TRP A 143 26.28 -9.38 -12.28
N ASP A 144 25.62 -10.54 -12.25
CA ASP A 144 25.99 -11.68 -13.11
C ASP A 144 25.86 -11.30 -14.60
N GLY A 145 24.76 -10.66 -14.99
CA GLY A 145 24.57 -10.16 -16.36
C GLY A 145 25.60 -9.10 -16.77
N MET A 146 25.91 -8.14 -15.87
CA MET A 146 26.93 -7.12 -16.13
C MET A 146 28.32 -7.71 -16.33
N LEU A 147 28.70 -8.71 -15.53
CA LEU A 147 29.97 -9.40 -15.69
C LEU A 147 30.09 -10.11 -17.04
N ASP A 148 29.01 -10.75 -17.50
CA ASP A 148 29.00 -11.42 -18.79
C ASP A 148 29.03 -10.41 -19.96
N ASP A 149 28.34 -9.28 -19.82
CA ASP A 149 28.42 -8.17 -20.76
C ASP A 149 29.84 -7.60 -20.85
N TYR A 150 30.52 -7.35 -19.72
CA TYR A 150 31.89 -6.86 -19.73
C TYR A 150 32.88 -7.87 -20.32
N LYS A 151 32.66 -9.18 -20.13
CA LYS A 151 33.49 -10.22 -20.77
C LYS A 151 33.28 -10.29 -22.29
N SER A 152 32.11 -9.92 -22.78
CA SER A 152 31.79 -9.97 -24.21
C SER A 152 32.19 -8.70 -24.98
N LYS A 153 32.33 -7.55 -24.30
CA LYS A 153 32.77 -6.29 -24.90
C LYS A 153 34.27 -6.31 -25.23
N GLU A 154 34.65 -5.62 -26.31
CA GLU A 154 36.05 -5.35 -26.59
C GLU A 154 36.66 -4.47 -25.49
N PHE A 155 37.84 -4.84 -24.99
CA PHE A 155 38.52 -4.14 -23.89
C PHE A 155 38.66 -2.62 -24.10
N LYS A 156 38.80 -2.16 -25.36
CA LYS A 156 38.97 -0.75 -25.70
C LYS A 156 37.70 0.09 -25.55
N THR A 157 36.53 -0.53 -25.45
CA THR A 157 35.23 0.16 -25.31
C THR A 157 34.73 0.18 -23.86
N ILE A 158 35.45 -0.49 -22.96
CA ILE A 158 35.13 -0.54 -21.54
C ILE A 158 35.65 0.73 -20.87
N ASP A 159 34.74 1.51 -20.32
CA ASP A 159 35.06 2.71 -19.56
C ASP A 159 35.41 2.35 -18.09
N PRO A 160 36.63 2.64 -17.62
CA PRO A 160 37.01 2.43 -16.23
C PRO A 160 36.16 3.23 -15.22
N GLU A 161 35.64 4.40 -15.61
CA GLU A 161 34.77 5.19 -14.74
C GLU A 161 33.39 4.51 -14.57
N GLU A 162 32.88 3.87 -15.62
CA GLU A 162 31.62 3.10 -15.58
C GLU A 162 31.74 1.89 -14.63
N ILE A 163 32.85 1.15 -14.71
CA ILE A 163 33.13 0.04 -13.79
C ILE A 163 33.21 0.54 -12.35
N THR A 164 33.93 1.64 -12.13
CA THR A 164 34.09 2.23 -10.79
C THR A 164 32.74 2.70 -10.24
N GLY A 165 31.89 3.32 -11.06
CA GLY A 165 30.54 3.71 -10.70
C GLY A 165 29.66 2.52 -10.32
N THR A 166 29.77 1.43 -11.08
CA THR A 166 29.05 0.18 -10.84
C THR A 166 29.48 -0.47 -9.52
N VAL A 167 30.79 -0.66 -9.30
CA VAL A 167 31.34 -1.18 -8.04
C VAL A 167 30.87 -0.35 -6.83
N ASN A 168 30.88 0.98 -6.95
CA ASN A 168 30.40 1.87 -5.89
C ASN A 168 28.89 1.75 -5.64
N LYS A 169 28.06 1.59 -6.68
CA LYS A 169 26.61 1.36 -6.56
C LYS A 169 26.35 0.07 -5.76
N TYR A 170 26.96 -1.04 -6.18
CA TYR A 170 26.74 -2.33 -5.52
C TYR A 170 27.40 -2.41 -4.14
N GLY A 171 28.51 -1.69 -3.91
CA GLY A 171 29.08 -1.53 -2.57
C GLY A 171 28.12 -0.85 -1.60
N LYS A 172 27.36 0.17 -2.05
CA LYS A 172 26.29 0.78 -1.25
C LYS A 172 25.14 -0.19 -0.99
N ASN A 173 24.74 -0.98 -2.00
CA ASN A 173 23.72 -2.01 -1.84
C ASN A 173 24.16 -3.04 -0.80
N VAL A 174 25.39 -3.57 -0.87
CA VAL A 174 25.96 -4.50 0.11
C VAL A 174 25.90 -3.91 1.51
N TYR A 175 26.33 -2.65 1.70
CA TYR A 175 26.27 -1.99 3.01
C TYR A 175 24.84 -1.90 3.57
N GLN A 176 23.86 -1.58 2.72
CA GLN A 176 22.45 -1.54 3.11
C GLN A 176 21.93 -2.94 3.49
N LEU A 177 22.31 -3.97 2.73
CA LEU A 177 21.89 -5.35 2.93
C LEU A 177 22.51 -5.96 4.20
N GLU A 178 23.79 -5.70 4.49
CA GLU A 178 24.48 -6.14 5.71
C GLU A 178 23.82 -5.58 6.98
N ARG A 179 23.28 -4.36 6.93
CA ARG A 179 22.62 -3.71 8.07
C ARG A 179 21.14 -4.05 8.20
N GLY A 180 20.49 -4.36 7.08
CA GLY A 180 19.04 -4.50 7.00
C GLY A 180 18.54 -5.94 7.01
N LEU A 181 19.37 -6.91 6.63
CA LEU A 181 19.02 -8.33 6.64
C LEU A 181 19.76 -9.07 7.77
N PRO A 182 19.15 -10.14 8.32
CA PRO A 182 19.86 -11.02 9.23
C PRO A 182 21.05 -11.71 8.54
N PRO A 183 22.03 -12.21 9.30
CA PRO A 183 23.18 -12.91 8.75
C PRO A 183 22.76 -14.02 7.78
N ASN A 184 23.28 -13.96 6.56
CA ASN A 184 22.96 -14.88 5.47
C ASN A 184 24.19 -15.14 4.59
N GLN A 185 24.09 -16.10 3.67
CA GLN A 185 25.19 -16.50 2.80
C GLN A 185 25.26 -15.71 1.49
N LEU A 186 24.14 -15.13 1.04
CA LEU A 186 24.04 -14.41 -0.23
C LEU A 186 24.72 -13.04 -0.20
N VAL A 187 24.63 -12.31 0.91
CA VAL A 187 25.25 -10.99 1.08
C VAL A 187 26.78 -11.06 0.98
N PRO A 188 27.47 -11.99 1.69
CA PRO A 188 28.90 -12.24 1.48
C PRO A 188 29.26 -12.56 0.02
N ILE A 189 28.45 -13.40 -0.66
CA ILE A 189 28.70 -13.73 -2.08
C ILE A 189 28.64 -12.46 -2.96
N LEU A 190 27.65 -11.60 -2.76
CA LEU A 190 27.56 -10.33 -3.49
C LEU A 190 28.76 -9.42 -3.17
N LYS A 191 29.18 -9.37 -1.90
CA LYS A 191 30.33 -8.58 -1.47
C LYS A 191 31.64 -9.04 -2.11
N ASP A 192 31.92 -10.34 -2.06
CA ASP A 192 33.12 -10.93 -2.66
C ASP A 192 33.16 -10.66 -4.17
N LYS A 193 32.01 -10.76 -4.85
CA LYS A 193 31.86 -10.39 -6.25
C LYS A 193 32.22 -8.92 -6.49
N VAL A 194 31.68 -7.99 -5.69
CA VAL A 194 31.96 -6.55 -5.79
C VAL A 194 33.43 -6.23 -5.53
N GLU A 195 34.04 -6.87 -4.54
CA GLU A 195 35.46 -6.68 -4.19
C GLU A 195 36.39 -7.25 -5.26
N SER A 196 36.03 -8.36 -5.91
CA SER A 196 36.83 -8.97 -6.98
C SER A 196 37.02 -8.07 -8.21
N LEU A 197 36.06 -7.20 -8.51
CA LEU A 197 36.13 -6.22 -9.60
C LEU A 197 36.81 -4.91 -9.18
N ARG A 198 37.00 -4.70 -7.87
CA ARG A 198 37.66 -3.52 -7.30
C ARG A 198 39.18 -3.70 -7.16
N ALA A 199 39.63 -4.94 -7.04
CA ALA A 199 41.04 -5.34 -6.92
C ALA A 199 41.74 -5.35 -8.29
#